data_AF-A0A409X9J9-F1
#
_entry.id   AF-A0A409X9J9-F1
#
_cell.length_a   1.000
_cell.length_b   1.000
_cell.length_c   1.000
_cell.angle_alpha   90.00
_cell.angle_beta   90.00
_cell.angle_gamma   90.00
#
_symmetry.space_group_name_H-M   'P 1'
#
loop_
_entity.id
_entity.type
_entity.pdbx_description
1 polymer ?
#
loop_
_entity_poly.entity_id
_entity_poly.type
_entity_poly.pdbx_seq_one_letter_code
_entity_poly.pdbx_strand_id
1 'polypeptide(L)'
;GEEGGEGLTAVLYPHRRIRITELVKAGGARIEEVKEQKEPQTVEPPTPPSTPPVEDKDKQLVEAATKAPVQTAFLHKHDVSIVNITNLHTAPYNKDDQYIRAFMSEIVSVFKDIAQLNPLFRDQITNFSINQVAANVFDEPDKLADFAAAVSSGEVRELQDVLESLVVDDRLRKALLVLKKELINAQLQSKLSRDVDNKIAKRQREYYLMEQLKGIKKELGMESDGKDKLIEKFRERAAGLKMPEGVRKVFEEELSKLQGLEPAASEANVTRNYLDWLTQIPWGRHTPDTLSLPHARRVLDEDHYGLSDIKSRILEFLAVGKLRGTVQGKIICLVGPPGVGKTSIGKSISRALGRQFFRFSVGGLTDVAEIKGHRRTYVGALPGKIIQALKRVETENPLVLIDEVDKIGRGINGDPASALLE
;
A
#
# COMPACT_ATOMS: atom_id res chain seq x y z
N GLY A 1 20.47 26.62 13.91
CA GLY A 1 20.43 25.23 14.37
C GLY A 1 21.17 24.40 13.36
N GLU A 2 21.77 23.31 13.83
CA GLU A 2 22.71 22.40 13.14
C GLU A 2 24.17 22.87 13.16
N GLU A 3 24.80 22.71 14.33
CA GLU A 3 26.22 22.36 14.41
C GLU A 3 26.38 20.99 13.74
N GLY A 4 26.98 20.96 12.56
CA GLY A 4 27.41 19.71 11.93
C GLY A 4 28.55 19.12 12.74
N GLY A 5 28.26 18.11 13.56
CA GLY A 5 29.29 17.32 14.21
C GLY A 5 30.17 16.67 13.14
N GLU A 6 31.44 17.05 13.09
CA GLU A 6 32.46 16.38 12.27
C GLU A 6 32.59 14.92 12.75
N GLY A 7 31.93 14.01 12.04
CA GLY A 7 32.07 12.57 12.29
C GLY A 7 33.44 12.09 11.84
N LEU A 8 34.35 11.88 12.79
CA LEU A 8 35.63 11.20 12.51
C LEU A 8 35.36 9.73 12.18
N THR A 9 35.58 9.33 10.93
CA THR A 9 35.58 7.91 10.54
C THR A 9 37.01 7.38 10.66
N ALA A 10 37.27 6.58 11.70
CA ALA A 10 38.55 5.91 11.90
C ALA A 10 38.48 4.47 11.39
N VAL A 11 39.35 4.12 10.44
CA VAL A 11 39.54 2.73 10.00
C VAL A 11 40.68 2.14 10.81
N LEU A 12 40.35 1.28 11.77
CA LEU A 12 41.32 0.62 12.64
C LEU A 12 41.64 -0.76 12.09
N TYR A 13 42.92 -1.05 11.87
CA TYR A 13 43.35 -2.37 11.39
C TYR A 13 44.02 -3.18 12.49
N PRO A 14 43.63 -4.45 12.69
CA PRO A 14 44.25 -5.29 13.70
C PRO A 14 45.67 -5.67 13.30
N HIS A 15 46.65 -5.36 14.16
CA HIS A 15 48.05 -5.76 13.95
C HIS A 15 48.30 -7.24 14.28
N ARG A 16 47.45 -7.84 15.12
CA ARG A 16 47.61 -9.22 15.62
C ARG A 16 46.26 -9.89 15.79
N ARG A 17 46.20 -11.18 15.47
CA ARG A 17 45.07 -12.04 15.80
C ARG A 17 45.19 -12.45 17.27
N ILE A 18 44.13 -12.23 18.02
CA ILE A 18 44.12 -12.49 19.46
C ILE A 18 42.89 -13.32 19.82
N ARG A 19 43.03 -14.17 20.83
CA ARG A 19 41.92 -14.77 21.55
C ARG A 19 41.75 -14.04 22.86
N ILE A 20 40.57 -13.48 23.09
CA ILE A 20 40.22 -12.95 24.40
C ILE A 20 39.96 -14.13 25.34
N THR A 21 40.66 -14.16 26.47
CA THR A 21 40.60 -15.27 27.43
C THR A 21 39.77 -14.93 28.65
N GLU A 22 39.91 -13.72 29.18
CA GLU A 22 39.23 -13.27 30.38
C GLU A 22 39.01 -11.75 30.37
N LEU A 23 37.90 -11.29 30.93
CA LEU A 23 37.63 -9.87 31.17
C LEU A 23 38.12 -9.51 32.58
N VAL A 24 39.17 -8.69 32.65
CA VAL A 24 39.82 -8.28 33.90
C VAL A 24 39.06 -7.15 34.60
N LYS A 25 38.51 -6.20 33.82
CA LYS A 25 37.72 -5.08 34.35
C LYS A 25 36.54 -4.78 33.44
N ALA A 26 35.33 -4.86 33.98
CA ALA A 26 34.13 -4.26 33.38
C ALA A 26 34.10 -2.79 33.80
N GLY A 27 33.97 -1.86 32.84
CA GLY A 27 33.97 -0.41 33.14
C GLY A 27 32.98 -0.06 34.26
N GLY A 28 33.48 0.52 35.37
CA GLY A 28 32.65 0.93 36.51
C GLY A 28 33.17 0.66 37.94
N ALA A 29 34.48 0.59 38.22
CA ALA A 29 34.99 0.43 39.61
C ALA A 29 36.24 1.27 39.94
N ARG A 30 36.22 1.89 41.14
CA ARG A 30 37.18 2.86 41.75
C ARG A 30 38.59 2.26 42.00
N ILE A 31 39.60 3.12 41.98
CA ILE A 31 41.05 2.83 42.00
C ILE A 31 41.61 2.86 43.43
N GLU A 32 42.51 1.93 43.78
CA GLU A 32 43.52 2.12 44.84
C GLU A 32 44.93 2.14 44.23
N GLU A 33 45.76 3.09 44.67
CA GLU A 33 47.12 3.32 44.18
C GLU A 33 48.14 2.39 44.87
N VAL A 34 49.04 1.78 44.09
CA VAL A 34 50.23 1.08 44.62
C VAL A 34 51.44 2.00 44.46
N LYS A 35 52.16 2.25 45.56
CA LYS A 35 53.35 3.14 45.63
C LYS A 35 54.60 2.44 45.09
N GLU A 36 55.27 3.05 44.11
CA GLU A 36 56.61 2.67 43.64
C GLU A 36 57.73 3.12 44.61
N GLN A 37 58.67 2.22 44.90
CA GLN A 37 59.97 2.56 45.49
C GLN A 37 60.96 2.91 44.36
N LYS A 38 61.60 4.08 44.46
CA LYS A 38 62.63 4.58 43.54
C LYS A 38 64.02 4.16 44.00
N GLU A 39 64.85 3.68 43.08
CA GLU A 39 66.32 3.88 43.14
C GLU A 39 66.85 4.37 41.78
N PRO A 40 67.90 5.22 41.76
CA PRO A 40 68.24 6.08 40.63
C PRO A 40 69.25 5.48 39.65
N GLN A 41 69.06 5.79 38.36
CA GLN A 41 69.99 5.54 37.26
C GLN A 41 71.08 6.62 37.19
N THR A 42 72.34 6.22 36.99
CA THR A 42 73.40 7.08 36.43
C THR A 42 73.86 6.52 35.09
N VAL A 43 74.01 7.41 34.11
CA VAL A 43 74.24 7.17 32.69
C VAL A 43 75.64 7.66 32.32
N GLU A 44 76.45 6.87 31.61
CA GLU A 44 77.50 7.37 30.69
C GLU A 44 77.74 6.35 29.52
N PRO A 45 78.02 6.79 28.28
CA PRO A 45 78.10 5.93 27.07
C PRO A 45 79.55 5.85 26.47
N PRO A 46 79.79 5.34 25.23
CA PRO A 46 79.87 3.94 24.80
C PRO A 46 81.20 3.56 24.10
N THR A 47 81.55 2.27 23.94
CA THR A 47 82.34 1.75 22.78
C THR A 47 82.37 0.20 22.71
N PRO A 48 82.39 -0.44 21.50
CA PRO A 48 82.32 -1.90 21.29
C PRO A 48 83.67 -2.50 20.79
N PRO A 49 83.77 -3.78 20.35
CA PRO A 49 83.20 -5.05 20.82
C PRO A 49 84.29 -6.13 21.08
N SER A 50 83.97 -7.22 21.78
CA SER A 50 84.61 -8.54 21.50
C SER A 50 83.77 -9.72 22.04
N THR A 51 83.68 -10.75 21.21
CA THR A 51 83.25 -12.15 21.50
C THR A 51 84.49 -13.04 21.26
N PRO A 52 84.56 -14.35 21.62
CA PRO A 52 83.65 -15.29 22.35
C PRO A 52 84.47 -16.11 23.42
N PRO A 53 84.17 -17.37 23.89
CA PRO A 53 83.02 -18.29 23.71
C PRO A 53 82.45 -19.03 24.96
N VAL A 54 81.23 -19.56 24.78
CA VAL A 54 80.61 -20.86 25.21
C VAL A 54 81.02 -21.53 26.54
N GLU A 55 80.05 -21.78 27.43
CA GLU A 55 79.79 -23.11 28.04
C GLU A 55 78.45 -23.20 28.81
N ASP A 56 77.77 -24.34 28.62
CA ASP A 56 76.53 -24.83 29.23
C ASP A 56 76.56 -24.90 30.77
N LYS A 57 75.48 -24.49 31.46
CA LYS A 57 74.96 -25.23 32.62
C LYS A 57 73.43 -25.12 32.76
N ASP A 58 72.86 -26.30 32.75
CA ASP A 58 71.49 -26.72 32.99
C ASP A 58 70.90 -26.30 34.36
N LYS A 59 69.56 -26.12 34.35
CA LYS A 59 68.55 -26.44 35.39
C LYS A 59 68.25 -25.46 36.55
N GLN A 60 66.92 -25.33 36.72
CA GLN A 60 66.11 -24.89 37.87
C GLN A 60 65.90 -23.38 38.06
N LEU A 61 64.71 -22.92 37.64
CA LEU A 61 63.66 -22.46 38.57
C LEU A 61 62.38 -22.19 37.78
N VAL A 62 61.42 -23.10 37.93
CA VAL A 62 60.01 -22.90 37.62
C VAL A 62 59.46 -22.11 38.80
N GLU A 63 59.17 -20.82 38.63
CA GLU A 63 58.34 -20.10 39.60
C GLU A 63 57.40 -19.11 38.90
N ALA A 64 56.12 -19.29 39.22
CA ALA A 64 55.00 -18.58 38.66
C ALA A 64 55.02 -17.11 39.08
N ALA A 65 55.23 -16.22 38.11
CA ALA A 65 54.90 -14.81 38.25
C ALA A 65 53.75 -14.49 37.30
N THR A 66 52.52 -14.57 37.81
CA THR A 66 51.34 -13.93 37.22
C THR A 66 51.59 -12.43 37.13
N LYS A 67 52.12 -11.97 36.00
CA LYS A 67 52.24 -10.54 35.68
C LYS A 67 50.83 -9.96 35.56
N ALA A 68 50.48 -9.05 36.46
CA ALA A 68 49.28 -8.23 36.34
C ALA A 68 49.23 -7.55 34.95
N PRO A 69 48.04 -7.38 34.34
CA PRO A 69 47.93 -6.80 33.01
C PRO A 69 48.45 -5.36 33.03
N VAL A 70 49.48 -5.10 32.22
CA VAL A 70 50.11 -3.79 32.09
C VAL A 70 49.17 -2.87 31.31
N GLN A 71 48.42 -2.03 32.02
CA GLN A 71 47.64 -0.96 31.39
C GLN A 71 48.56 0.21 31.02
N THR A 72 48.47 0.72 29.80
CA THR A 72 49.18 1.93 29.39
C THR A 72 48.75 3.11 30.26
N ALA A 73 49.72 3.81 30.85
CA ALA A 73 49.50 4.72 31.98
C ALA A 73 48.40 5.79 31.78
N PHE A 74 48.17 6.24 30.54
CA PHE A 74 47.17 7.25 30.22
C PHE A 74 45.71 6.74 30.23
N LEU A 75 45.50 5.43 30.06
CA LEU A 75 44.17 4.82 30.04
C LEU A 75 43.59 4.60 31.44
N HIS A 76 44.41 4.70 32.50
CA HIS A 76 43.97 4.55 33.90
C HIS A 76 42.86 5.53 34.30
N LYS A 77 42.83 6.70 33.65
CA LYS A 77 41.86 7.77 33.92
C LYS A 77 40.50 7.58 33.23
N HIS A 78 40.37 6.57 32.38
CA HIS A 78 39.19 6.36 31.54
C HIS A 78 38.53 5.03 31.91
N ASP A 79 37.20 4.98 31.90
CA ASP A 79 36.43 3.76 32.14
C ASP A 79 36.48 2.84 30.91
N VAL A 80 37.62 2.20 30.70
CA VAL A 80 37.84 1.24 29.60
C VAL A 80 37.82 -0.20 30.13
N SER A 81 37.22 -1.10 29.35
CA SER A 81 37.24 -2.54 29.64
C SER A 81 38.61 -3.13 29.33
N ILE A 82 39.15 -3.93 30.25
CA ILE A 82 40.47 -4.57 30.12
C ILE A 82 40.27 -6.08 29.98
N VAL A 83 40.93 -6.68 28.99
CA VAL A 83 40.85 -8.12 28.71
C VAL A 83 42.24 -8.76 28.66
N ASN A 84 42.34 -9.98 29.16
CA ASN A 84 43.49 -10.85 28.95
C ASN A 84 43.42 -11.47 27.56
N ILE A 85 44.54 -11.45 26.84
CA ILE A 85 44.63 -11.87 25.45
C ILE A 85 45.70 -12.95 25.27
N THR A 86 45.46 -13.88 24.37
CA THR A 86 46.48 -14.79 23.85
C THR A 86 46.69 -14.50 22.38
N ASN A 87 47.96 -14.32 21.96
CA ASN A 87 48.28 -14.11 20.54
C ASN A 87 48.14 -15.44 19.79
N LEU A 88 47.42 -15.40 18.67
CA LEU A 88 47.26 -16.54 17.77
C LEU A 88 48.17 -16.36 16.56
N HIS A 89 48.92 -17.40 16.21
CA HIS A 89 49.77 -17.43 15.03
C HIS A 89 49.07 -18.23 13.92
N THR A 90 49.16 -17.72 12.69
CA THR A 90 48.70 -18.43 11.49
C THR A 90 49.50 -19.73 11.34
N ALA A 91 48.82 -20.82 10.98
CA ALA A 91 49.47 -22.09 10.70
C ALA A 91 50.42 -21.95 9.48
N PRO A 92 51.55 -22.68 9.43
CA PRO A 92 52.45 -22.62 8.30
C PRO A 92 51.73 -23.04 7.00
N TYR A 93 51.97 -22.30 5.91
CA TYR A 93 51.35 -22.54 4.62
C TYR A 93 52.37 -22.34 3.48
N ASN A 94 52.13 -22.98 2.33
CA ASN A 94 52.96 -22.80 1.14
C ASN A 94 52.39 -21.68 0.26
N LYS A 95 53.17 -20.61 0.05
CA LYS A 95 52.78 -19.47 -0.81
C LYS A 95 52.67 -19.84 -2.30
N ASP A 96 53.34 -20.91 -2.72
CA ASP A 96 53.35 -21.38 -4.10
C ASP A 96 52.26 -22.43 -4.38
N ASP A 97 51.39 -22.71 -3.41
CA ASP A 97 50.26 -23.60 -3.61
C ASP A 97 49.28 -23.02 -4.64
N GLN A 98 49.02 -23.81 -5.69
CA GLN A 98 48.10 -23.46 -6.77
C GLN A 98 46.68 -23.19 -6.27
N TYR A 99 46.23 -23.91 -5.23
CA TYR A 99 44.90 -23.72 -4.65
C TYR A 99 44.77 -22.36 -3.96
N ILE A 100 45.77 -21.96 -3.17
CA ILE A 100 45.80 -20.66 -2.49
C ILE A 100 45.78 -19.53 -3.51
N ARG A 101 46.62 -19.60 -4.55
CA ARG A 101 46.68 -18.59 -5.62
C ARG A 101 45.36 -18.48 -6.41
N ALA A 102 44.67 -19.59 -6.64
CA ALA A 102 43.37 -19.60 -7.28
C ALA A 102 42.31 -18.87 -6.44
N PHE A 103 42.23 -19.15 -5.12
CA PHE A 103 41.32 -18.45 -4.22
C PHE A 103 41.63 -16.95 -4.13
N MET A 104 42.90 -16.57 -4.05
CA MET A 104 43.30 -15.17 -4.04
C MET A 104 42.85 -14.44 -5.33
N SER A 105 43.05 -15.07 -6.49
CA SER A 105 42.65 -14.49 -7.78
C SER A 105 41.13 -14.31 -7.87
N GLU A 106 40.37 -15.29 -7.39
CA GLU A 106 38.91 -15.22 -7.35
C GLU A 106 38.42 -14.11 -6.41
N ILE A 107 39.00 -13.98 -5.21
CA ILE A 107 38.67 -12.90 -4.27
C ILE A 107 38.92 -11.53 -4.91
N VAL A 108 40.06 -11.35 -5.59
CA VAL A 108 40.39 -10.11 -6.32
C VAL A 108 39.39 -9.84 -7.45
N SER A 109 38.94 -10.88 -8.16
CA SER A 109 37.91 -10.74 -9.20
C SER A 109 36.58 -10.26 -8.61
N VAL A 110 36.11 -10.90 -7.54
CA VAL A 110 34.86 -10.54 -6.87
C VAL A 110 34.93 -9.10 -6.32
N PHE A 111 36.07 -8.69 -5.76
CA PHE A 111 36.28 -7.30 -5.34
C PHE A 111 36.08 -6.29 -6.48
N LYS A 112 36.62 -6.57 -7.68
CA LYS A 112 36.44 -5.70 -8.85
C LYS A 112 34.98 -5.62 -9.27
N ASP A 113 34.26 -6.74 -9.25
CA ASP A 113 32.85 -6.78 -9.62
C ASP A 113 31.98 -5.96 -8.66
N ILE A 114 32.23 -6.06 -7.34
CA ILE A 114 31.52 -5.24 -6.34
C ILE A 114 31.86 -3.75 -6.50
N ALA A 115 33.13 -3.40 -6.72
CA ALA A 115 33.57 -2.01 -6.89
C ALA A 115 32.92 -1.31 -8.11
N GLN A 116 32.52 -2.06 -9.14
CA GLN A 116 31.76 -1.51 -10.28
C GLN A 116 30.29 -1.22 -9.94
N LEU A 117 29.72 -1.94 -8.97
CA LEU A 117 28.32 -1.83 -8.59
C LEU A 117 28.09 -0.88 -7.42
N ASN A 118 29.07 -0.75 -6.51
CA ASN A 118 28.97 0.06 -5.30
C ASN A 118 30.16 1.04 -5.17
N PRO A 119 29.94 2.36 -5.40
CA PRO A 119 30.97 3.38 -5.27
C PRO A 119 31.58 3.47 -3.86
N LEU A 120 30.78 3.26 -2.80
CA LEU A 120 31.28 3.32 -1.41
C LEU A 120 32.27 2.18 -1.14
N PHE A 121 32.01 1.01 -1.70
CA PHE A 121 32.91 -0.14 -1.60
C PHE A 121 34.21 0.10 -2.37
N ARG A 122 34.13 0.76 -3.53
CA ARG A 122 35.32 1.21 -4.27
C ARG A 122 36.17 2.15 -3.43
N ASP A 123 35.56 3.10 -2.73
CA ASP A 123 36.28 4.03 -1.86
C ASP A 123 36.93 3.33 -0.66
N GLN A 124 36.29 2.29 -0.11
CA GLN A 124 36.89 1.45 0.93
C GLN A 124 38.12 0.69 0.43
N ILE A 125 38.07 0.13 -0.78
CA ILE A 125 39.22 -0.54 -1.41
C ILE A 125 40.36 0.44 -1.70
N THR A 126 40.05 1.62 -2.25
CA THR A 126 41.08 2.62 -2.57
C THR A 126 41.73 3.17 -1.31
N ASN A 127 40.95 3.54 -0.29
CA ASN A 127 41.48 3.98 1.00
C ASN A 127 42.35 2.91 1.67
N PHE A 128 41.95 1.64 1.56
CA PHE A 128 42.74 0.53 2.05
C PHE A 128 44.06 0.33 1.29
N SER A 129 44.02 0.46 -0.04
CA SER A 129 45.20 0.33 -0.90
C SER A 129 46.19 1.49 -0.72
N ILE A 130 45.69 2.68 -0.37
CA ILE A 130 46.49 3.91 -0.22
C ILE A 130 47.10 4.02 1.19
N ASN A 131 46.39 3.64 2.25
CA ASN A 131 46.83 3.84 3.64
C ASN A 131 47.78 2.73 4.17
N GLN A 132 48.07 1.69 3.39
CA GLN A 132 49.05 0.67 3.75
C GLN A 132 50.45 1.02 3.21
N VAL A 133 51.38 1.31 4.12
CA VAL A 133 52.84 1.43 3.87
C VAL A 133 53.52 0.06 3.70
N ALA A 134 52.78 -1.00 3.34
CA ALA A 134 53.34 -2.31 3.00
C ALA A 134 52.67 -2.83 1.73
N ALA A 135 53.41 -2.80 0.63
CA ALA A 135 52.96 -2.90 -0.76
C ALA A 135 52.23 -4.19 -1.21
N ASN A 136 51.87 -5.11 -0.30
CA ASN A 136 51.64 -6.52 -0.68
C ASN A 136 50.39 -7.17 -0.04
N VAL A 137 49.36 -6.41 0.38
CA VAL A 137 48.16 -7.04 1.01
C VAL A 137 47.47 -8.03 0.07
N PHE A 138 47.46 -7.74 -1.24
CA PHE A 138 46.92 -8.64 -2.25
C PHE A 138 47.84 -9.83 -2.57
N ASP A 139 49.09 -9.83 -2.09
CA ASP A 139 50.06 -10.93 -2.25
C ASP A 139 50.15 -11.82 -1.00
N GLU A 140 49.57 -11.38 0.12
CA GLU A 140 49.53 -12.13 1.38
C GLU A 140 48.13 -12.74 1.59
N PRO A 141 47.98 -14.09 1.48
CA PRO A 141 46.67 -14.74 1.48
C PRO A 141 45.91 -14.59 2.79
N ASP A 142 46.61 -14.54 3.92
CA ASP A 142 46.03 -14.36 5.24
C ASP A 142 45.48 -12.95 5.45
N LYS A 143 46.21 -11.91 4.98
CA LYS A 143 45.75 -10.53 5.02
C LYS A 143 44.62 -10.27 4.04
N LEU A 144 44.68 -10.85 2.85
CA LEU A 144 43.62 -10.73 1.84
C LEU A 144 42.29 -11.31 2.32
N ALA A 145 42.32 -12.46 2.98
CA ALA A 145 41.12 -13.08 3.54
C ALA A 145 40.48 -12.22 4.65
N ASP A 146 41.30 -11.66 5.54
CA ASP A 146 40.83 -10.79 6.62
C ASP A 146 40.27 -9.47 6.07
N PHE A 147 40.90 -8.93 5.02
CA PHE A 147 40.39 -7.76 4.32
C PHE A 147 39.05 -8.04 3.63
N ALA A 148 38.92 -9.18 2.93
CA ALA A 148 37.66 -9.60 2.32
C ALA A 148 36.52 -9.71 3.33
N ALA A 149 36.79 -10.23 4.54
CA ALA A 149 35.81 -10.24 5.61
C ALA A 149 35.49 -8.82 6.12
N ALA A 150 36.49 -7.96 6.32
CA ALA A 150 36.31 -6.62 6.89
C ALA A 150 35.49 -5.67 6.01
N VAL A 151 35.58 -5.78 4.69
CA VAL A 151 34.83 -4.94 3.75
C VAL A 151 33.47 -5.55 3.39
N SER A 152 33.26 -6.84 3.71
CA SER A 152 31.96 -7.49 3.47
C SER A 152 30.98 -7.20 4.60
N SER A 153 29.69 -7.05 4.27
CA SER A 153 28.62 -6.85 5.25
C SER A 153 28.02 -8.20 5.71
N GLY A 154 28.89 -9.17 6.01
CA GLY A 154 28.49 -10.54 6.39
C GLY A 154 27.85 -10.63 7.77
N GLU A 155 27.21 -11.75 8.07
CA GLU A 155 26.70 -12.02 9.42
C GLU A 155 27.86 -12.11 10.42
N VAL A 156 27.67 -11.59 11.64
CA VAL A 156 28.72 -11.52 12.68
C VAL A 156 29.38 -12.88 12.93
N ARG A 157 28.61 -13.97 12.89
CA ARG A 157 29.12 -15.34 13.07
C ARG A 157 30.03 -15.77 11.92
N GLU A 158 29.68 -15.44 10.68
CA GLU A 158 30.47 -15.79 9.50
C GLU A 158 31.78 -15.01 9.44
N LEU A 159 31.73 -13.72 9.81
CA LEU A 159 32.93 -12.89 9.96
C LEU A 159 33.84 -13.43 11.06
N GLN A 160 33.26 -13.84 12.19
CA GLN A 160 33.99 -14.48 13.28
C GLN A 160 34.63 -15.82 12.84
N ASP A 161 33.94 -16.64 12.05
CA ASP A 161 34.48 -17.92 11.54
C ASP A 161 35.72 -17.73 10.66
N VAL A 162 35.79 -16.62 9.90
CA VAL A 162 37.00 -16.22 9.15
C VAL A 162 38.12 -15.79 10.12
N LEU A 163 37.78 -14.99 11.13
CA LEU A 163 38.72 -14.54 12.17
C LEU A 163 39.18 -15.64 13.14
N GLU A 164 38.50 -16.78 13.21
CA GLU A 164 38.92 -17.92 14.03
C GLU A 164 39.76 -18.93 13.26
N SER A 165 39.65 -18.97 11.93
CA SER A 165 40.38 -19.95 11.11
C SER A 165 41.89 -19.67 11.08
N LEU A 166 42.68 -20.58 11.66
CA LEU A 166 44.15 -20.50 11.66
C LEU A 166 44.79 -21.05 10.38
N VAL A 167 44.05 -21.86 9.63
CA VAL A 167 44.49 -22.47 8.36
C VAL A 167 44.14 -21.55 7.21
N VAL A 168 45.13 -21.15 6.42
CA VAL A 168 44.96 -20.14 5.35
C VAL A 168 43.99 -20.60 4.26
N ASP A 169 44.02 -21.87 3.85
CA ASP A 169 43.10 -22.40 2.83
C ASP A 169 41.63 -22.30 3.27
N ASP A 170 41.31 -22.77 4.48
CA ASP A 170 39.97 -22.68 5.05
C ASP A 170 39.52 -21.22 5.24
N ARG A 171 40.44 -20.36 5.67
CA ARG A 171 40.18 -18.92 5.84
C ARG A 171 39.82 -18.25 4.51
N LEU A 172 40.60 -18.51 3.45
CA LEU A 172 40.33 -17.98 2.11
C LEU A 172 38.98 -18.45 1.56
N ARG A 173 38.64 -19.74 1.76
CA ARG A 173 37.33 -20.29 1.38
C ARG A 173 36.17 -19.58 2.07
N LYS A 174 36.25 -19.42 3.39
CA LYS A 174 35.23 -18.74 4.18
C LYS A 174 35.11 -17.26 3.80
N ALA A 175 36.23 -16.57 3.64
CA ALA A 175 36.26 -15.17 3.21
C ALA A 175 35.64 -14.98 1.81
N LEU A 176 35.98 -15.85 0.86
CA LEU A 176 35.39 -15.82 -0.48
C LEU A 176 33.87 -16.05 -0.45
N LEU A 177 33.37 -16.95 0.41
CA LEU A 177 31.94 -17.21 0.54
C LEU A 177 31.20 -15.96 1.01
N VAL A 178 31.70 -15.30 2.06
CA VAL A 178 31.12 -14.05 2.57
C VAL A 178 31.15 -12.97 1.50
N LEU A 179 32.28 -12.82 0.79
CA LEU A 179 32.43 -11.82 -0.26
C LEU A 179 31.51 -12.08 -1.46
N LYS A 180 31.25 -13.34 -1.83
CA LYS A 180 30.28 -13.67 -2.89
C LYS A 180 28.84 -13.34 -2.50
N LYS A 181 28.48 -13.48 -1.23
CA LYS A 181 27.16 -13.01 -0.74
C LYS A 181 27.05 -11.50 -0.87
N GLU A 182 28.10 -10.75 -0.54
CA GLU A 182 28.14 -9.30 -0.72
C GLU A 182 27.95 -8.90 -2.20
N LEU A 183 28.59 -9.62 -3.13
CA LEU A 183 28.38 -9.40 -4.57
C LEU A 183 26.93 -9.58 -5.00
N ILE A 184 26.25 -10.63 -4.54
CA ILE A 184 24.83 -10.86 -4.85
C ILE A 184 23.98 -9.71 -4.30
N ASN A 185 24.26 -9.24 -3.09
CA ASN A 185 23.56 -8.10 -2.49
C ASN A 185 23.75 -6.82 -3.30
N ALA A 186 24.99 -6.50 -3.70
CA ALA A 186 25.29 -5.34 -4.54
C ALA A 186 24.59 -5.40 -5.90
N GLN A 187 24.54 -6.59 -6.54
CA GLN A 187 23.81 -6.79 -7.79
C GLN A 187 22.30 -6.56 -7.63
N LEU A 188 21.70 -7.07 -6.54
CA LEU A 188 20.28 -6.88 -6.27
C LEU A 188 19.94 -5.41 -6.02
N GLN A 189 20.75 -4.70 -5.24
CA GLN A 189 20.59 -3.26 -5.00
C GLN A 189 20.68 -2.45 -6.29
N SER A 190 21.67 -2.74 -7.15
CA SER A 190 21.82 -2.07 -8.44
C SER A 190 20.61 -2.31 -9.36
N LYS A 191 20.11 -3.55 -9.41
CA LYS A 191 18.91 -3.90 -10.17
C LYS A 191 17.67 -3.16 -9.66
N LEU A 192 17.47 -3.11 -8.35
CA LEU A 192 16.34 -2.42 -7.73
C LEU A 192 16.37 -0.91 -8.03
N SER A 193 17.55 -0.28 -7.95
CA SER A 193 17.71 1.13 -8.31
C SER A 193 17.29 1.38 -9.77
N ARG A 194 17.77 0.57 -10.71
CA ARG A 194 17.41 0.69 -12.14
C ARG A 194 15.91 0.51 -12.37
N ASP A 195 15.26 -0.43 -11.69
CA ASP A 195 13.82 -0.66 -11.82
C ASP A 195 12.99 0.52 -11.29
N VAL A 196 13.45 1.15 -10.19
CA VAL A 196 12.83 2.37 -9.64
C VAL A 196 13.01 3.55 -10.60
N ASP A 197 14.23 3.75 -11.11
CA ASP A 197 14.54 4.82 -12.08
C ASP A 197 13.70 4.66 -13.36
N ASN A 198 13.59 3.44 -13.88
CA ASN A 198 12.74 3.14 -15.04
C ASN A 198 11.26 3.45 -14.79
N LYS A 199 10.74 3.14 -13.60
CA LYS A 199 9.35 3.48 -13.23
C LYS A 199 9.15 5.00 -13.13
N ILE A 200 10.10 5.73 -12.55
CA ILE A 200 10.06 7.19 -12.46
C ILE A 200 10.10 7.81 -13.86
N ALA A 201 11.03 7.37 -14.71
CA ALA A 201 11.16 7.84 -16.09
C ALA A 201 9.88 7.58 -16.91
N LYS A 202 9.26 6.40 -16.76
CA LYS A 202 7.98 6.08 -17.40
C LYS A 202 6.88 7.04 -16.94
N ARG A 203 6.77 7.28 -15.62
CA ARG A 203 5.76 8.18 -15.05
C ARG A 203 5.96 9.63 -15.47
N GLN A 204 7.21 10.11 -15.52
CA GLN A 204 7.56 11.44 -16.03
C GLN A 204 7.21 11.57 -17.51
N ARG A 205 7.49 10.55 -18.33
CA ARG A 205 7.12 10.53 -19.74
C ARG A 205 5.61 10.57 -19.94
N GLU A 206 4.85 9.78 -19.18
CA GLU A 206 3.38 9.79 -19.22
C GLU A 206 2.80 11.15 -18.81
N TYR A 207 3.34 11.76 -17.75
CA TYR A 207 2.98 13.10 -17.32
C TYR A 207 3.21 14.13 -18.44
N TYR A 208 4.38 14.10 -19.07
CA TYR A 208 4.73 15.02 -20.14
C TYR A 208 3.83 14.84 -21.38
N LEU A 209 3.55 13.59 -21.77
CA LEU A 209 2.64 13.30 -22.88
C LEU A 209 1.21 13.78 -22.59
N MET A 210 0.73 13.67 -21.36
CA MET A 210 -0.59 14.19 -20.95
C MET A 210 -0.64 15.71 -21.01
N GLU A 211 0.41 16.40 -20.55
CA GLU A 211 0.53 17.85 -20.62
C GLU A 211 0.55 18.32 -22.10
N GLN A 212 1.32 17.65 -22.96
CA GLN A 212 1.35 17.91 -24.40
C GLN A 212 -0.01 17.64 -25.05
N LEU A 213 -0.68 16.54 -24.71
CA LEU A 213 -2.00 16.21 -25.25
C LEU A 213 -3.05 17.24 -24.83
N LYS A 214 -2.93 17.80 -23.62
CA LYS A 214 -3.75 18.93 -23.16
C LYS A 214 -3.46 20.22 -23.93
N GLY A 215 -2.19 20.50 -24.23
CA GLY A 215 -1.77 21.62 -25.08
C GLY A 215 -2.29 21.48 -26.52
N ILE A 216 -2.10 20.31 -27.14
CA ILE A 216 -2.57 19.99 -28.50
C ILE A 216 -4.09 20.09 -28.58
N LYS A 217 -4.85 19.57 -27.60
CA LYS A 217 -6.32 19.73 -27.55
C LYS A 217 -6.74 21.20 -27.52
N LYS A 218 -6.02 22.04 -26.78
CA LYS A 218 -6.26 23.49 -26.71
C LYS A 218 -5.93 24.19 -28.02
N GLU A 219 -4.84 23.80 -28.70
CA GLU A 219 -4.43 24.38 -29.99
C GLU A 219 -5.30 23.92 -31.17
N LEU A 220 -5.79 22.68 -31.16
CA LEU A 220 -6.70 22.15 -32.19
C LEU A 220 -8.12 22.73 -32.11
N GLY A 221 -8.40 23.66 -31.20
CA GLY A 221 -9.74 24.21 -31.00
C GLY A 221 -10.76 23.17 -30.54
N MET A 222 -10.29 22.00 -30.08
CA MET A 222 -11.10 20.98 -29.41
C MET A 222 -11.29 21.43 -27.97
N GLU A 223 -12.00 22.55 -27.77
CA GLU A 223 -12.64 22.79 -26.50
C GLU A 223 -13.50 21.57 -26.18
N SER A 224 -13.28 21.02 -25.00
CA SER A 224 -13.91 19.83 -24.41
C SER A 224 -15.41 20.02 -24.13
N ASP A 225 -16.08 20.78 -24.98
CA ASP A 225 -17.29 21.51 -24.64
C ASP A 225 -18.49 20.54 -24.53
N GLY A 226 -18.57 19.52 -25.39
CA GLY A 226 -19.69 18.56 -25.34
C GLY A 226 -19.68 17.63 -24.12
N LYS A 227 -18.51 17.09 -23.76
CA LYS A 227 -18.38 16.09 -22.69
C LYS A 227 -18.38 16.76 -21.32
N ASP A 228 -17.63 17.85 -21.16
CA ASP A 228 -17.57 18.54 -19.88
C ASP A 228 -18.89 19.24 -19.55
N LYS A 229 -19.56 19.87 -20.54
CA LYS A 229 -20.93 20.40 -20.33
C LYS A 229 -21.93 19.31 -19.96
N LEU A 230 -21.80 18.10 -20.52
CA LEU A 230 -22.67 16.98 -20.16
C LEU A 230 -22.47 16.55 -18.70
N ILE A 231 -21.21 16.46 -18.25
CA ILE A 231 -20.86 16.13 -16.87
C ILE A 231 -21.36 17.21 -15.91
N GLU A 232 -21.14 18.48 -16.25
CA GLU A 232 -21.62 19.62 -15.46
C GLU A 232 -23.14 19.62 -15.33
N LYS A 233 -23.85 19.36 -16.45
CA LYS A 233 -25.32 19.20 -16.45
C LYS A 233 -25.81 18.10 -15.52
N PHE A 234 -25.11 16.95 -15.45
CA PHE A 234 -25.48 15.90 -14.50
C PHE A 234 -25.23 16.31 -13.05
N ARG A 235 -24.12 17.00 -12.77
CA ARG A 235 -23.83 17.53 -11.42
C ARG A 235 -24.86 18.57 -10.98
N GLU A 236 -25.24 19.48 -11.87
CA GLU A 236 -26.25 20.51 -11.61
C GLU A 236 -27.61 19.86 -11.27
N ARG A 237 -28.05 18.89 -12.07
CA ARG A 237 -29.28 18.13 -11.79
C ARG A 237 -29.22 17.40 -10.44
N ALA A 238 -28.09 16.75 -10.15
CA ALA A 238 -27.90 16.00 -8.91
C ALA A 238 -27.88 16.91 -7.67
N ALA A 239 -27.33 18.13 -7.77
CA ALA A 239 -27.29 19.10 -6.67
C ALA A 239 -28.69 19.51 -6.19
N GLY A 240 -29.67 19.58 -7.11
CA GLY A 240 -31.07 19.88 -6.79
C GLY A 240 -31.91 18.70 -6.29
N LEU A 241 -31.30 17.53 -6.09
CA LEU A 241 -31.97 16.28 -5.70
C LEU A 241 -31.44 15.79 -4.35
N LYS A 242 -32.34 15.29 -3.49
CA LYS A 242 -31.97 14.73 -2.19
C LYS A 242 -31.67 13.23 -2.33
N MET A 243 -30.61 12.90 -3.07
CA MET A 243 -30.19 11.52 -3.25
C MET A 243 -29.74 10.90 -1.91
N PRO A 244 -30.21 9.70 -1.55
CA PRO A 244 -29.67 8.92 -0.43
C PRO A 244 -28.18 8.63 -0.61
N GLU A 245 -27.45 8.39 0.49
CA GLU A 245 -26.00 8.20 0.48
C GLU A 245 -25.54 7.08 -0.49
N GLY A 246 -26.21 5.92 -0.44
CA GLY A 246 -25.91 4.81 -1.34
C GLY A 246 -26.10 5.16 -2.82
N VAL A 247 -27.13 5.96 -3.13
CA VAL A 247 -27.40 6.42 -4.50
C VAL A 247 -26.37 7.46 -4.95
N ARG A 248 -25.99 8.39 -4.06
CA ARG A 248 -24.98 9.41 -4.33
C ARG A 248 -23.61 8.78 -4.63
N LYS A 249 -23.22 7.76 -3.87
CA LYS A 249 -21.98 7.01 -4.12
C LYS A 249 -21.97 6.39 -5.52
N VAL A 250 -23.06 5.72 -5.90
CA VAL A 250 -23.21 5.13 -7.24
C VAL A 250 -23.20 6.19 -8.34
N PHE A 251 -23.82 7.35 -8.11
CA PHE A 251 -23.79 8.47 -9.06
C PHE A 251 -22.35 8.96 -9.29
N GLU A 252 -21.57 9.18 -8.23
CA GLU A 252 -20.18 9.65 -8.36
C GLU A 252 -19.27 8.62 -9.04
N GLU A 253 -19.43 7.33 -8.72
CA GLU A 253 -18.68 6.24 -9.37
C GLU A 253 -18.94 6.20 -10.88
N GLU A 254 -20.21 6.26 -11.30
CA GLU A 254 -20.58 6.25 -12.72
C GLU A 254 -20.22 7.56 -13.44
N LEU A 255 -20.24 8.70 -12.74
CA LEU A 255 -19.79 9.98 -13.28
C LEU A 255 -18.28 10.00 -13.53
N SER A 256 -17.49 9.48 -12.58
CA SER A 256 -16.04 9.31 -12.73
C SER A 256 -15.72 8.35 -13.87
N LYS A 257 -16.49 7.28 -14.01
CA LYS A 257 -16.38 6.35 -15.14
C LYS A 257 -16.62 7.04 -16.48
N LEU A 258 -17.68 7.85 -16.59
CA LEU A 258 -17.98 8.63 -17.81
C LEU A 258 -16.86 9.62 -18.16
N GLN A 259 -16.17 10.19 -17.18
CA GLN A 259 -15.01 11.07 -17.39
C GLN A 259 -13.84 10.36 -18.06
N GLY A 260 -13.60 9.09 -17.73
CA GLY A 260 -12.51 8.29 -18.32
C GLY A 260 -12.83 7.72 -19.71
N LEU A 261 -14.11 7.54 -20.05
CA LEU A 261 -14.53 6.87 -21.29
C LEU A 261 -14.50 7.78 -22.52
N GLU A 262 -14.14 7.23 -23.67
CA GLU A 262 -14.23 7.91 -24.97
C GLU A 262 -15.71 8.08 -25.38
N PRO A 263 -16.17 9.29 -25.80
CA PRO A 263 -17.58 9.53 -26.14
C PRO A 263 -18.19 8.60 -27.21
N ALA A 264 -17.37 8.07 -28.11
CA ALA A 264 -17.83 7.16 -29.17
C ALA A 264 -18.01 5.70 -28.71
N ALA A 265 -17.54 5.34 -27.50
CA ALA A 265 -17.63 3.98 -26.99
C ALA A 265 -19.08 3.61 -26.63
N SER A 266 -19.48 2.36 -26.91
CA SER A 266 -20.80 1.82 -26.53
C SER A 266 -21.03 1.91 -25.01
N GLU A 267 -19.98 1.71 -24.22
CA GLU A 267 -20.01 1.83 -22.75
C GLU A 267 -20.27 3.27 -22.28
N ALA A 268 -19.78 4.27 -22.99
CA ALA A 268 -20.04 5.68 -22.67
C ALA A 268 -21.53 6.01 -22.85
N ASN A 269 -22.16 5.48 -23.92
CA ASN A 269 -23.60 5.65 -24.14
C ASN A 269 -24.45 4.97 -23.06
N VAL A 270 -24.08 3.74 -22.65
CA VAL A 270 -24.78 3.04 -21.56
C VAL A 270 -24.66 3.81 -20.24
N THR A 271 -23.45 4.26 -19.91
CA THR A 271 -23.18 5.03 -18.68
C THR A 271 -23.93 6.36 -18.68
N ARG A 272 -23.93 7.07 -19.81
CA ARG A 272 -24.68 8.31 -20.01
C ARG A 272 -26.19 8.11 -19.80
N ASN A 273 -26.77 7.07 -20.41
CA ASN A 273 -28.18 6.77 -20.27
C ASN A 273 -28.53 6.42 -18.82
N TYR A 274 -27.67 5.68 -18.14
CA TYR A 274 -27.86 5.34 -16.74
C TYR A 274 -27.85 6.59 -15.83
N LEU A 275 -26.87 7.49 -16.01
CA LEU A 275 -26.81 8.77 -15.30
C LEU A 275 -28.02 9.67 -15.61
N ASP A 276 -28.52 9.66 -16.86
CA ASP A 276 -29.72 10.40 -17.23
C ASP A 276 -30.97 9.88 -16.52
N TRP A 277 -31.16 8.55 -16.46
CA TRP A 277 -32.24 7.96 -15.67
C TRP A 277 -32.09 8.27 -14.19
N LEU A 278 -30.89 8.12 -13.63
CA LEU A 278 -30.62 8.34 -12.20
C LEU A 278 -30.91 9.78 -11.78
N THR A 279 -30.60 10.75 -12.63
CA THR A 279 -30.84 12.18 -12.39
C THR A 279 -32.26 12.66 -12.71
N GLN A 280 -33.07 11.84 -13.38
CA GLN A 280 -34.49 12.14 -13.64
C GLN A 280 -35.44 11.54 -12.62
N ILE A 281 -34.96 10.62 -11.78
CA ILE A 281 -35.72 10.12 -10.65
C ILE A 281 -35.86 11.25 -9.61
N PRO A 282 -37.07 11.53 -9.11
CA PRO A 282 -37.37 12.68 -8.26
C PRO A 282 -36.96 12.47 -6.79
N TRP A 283 -35.69 12.20 -6.53
CA TRP A 283 -35.16 11.90 -5.19
C TRP A 283 -35.46 13.01 -4.17
N GLY A 284 -36.22 12.65 -3.13
CA GLY A 284 -36.68 13.52 -2.05
C GLY A 284 -37.62 14.64 -2.48
N ARG A 285 -38.23 14.54 -3.68
CA ARG A 285 -39.30 15.42 -4.14
C ARG A 285 -40.63 14.73 -3.93
N HIS A 286 -41.38 15.19 -2.93
CA HIS A 286 -42.71 14.69 -2.64
C HIS A 286 -43.78 15.73 -2.96
N THR A 287 -44.92 15.27 -3.44
CA THR A 287 -46.13 16.08 -3.47
C THR A 287 -46.68 16.21 -2.05
N PRO A 288 -47.07 17.42 -1.60
CA PRO A 288 -47.70 17.58 -0.30
C PRO A 288 -49.05 16.84 -0.26
N ASP A 289 -49.18 15.92 0.70
CA ASP A 289 -50.40 15.13 0.86
C ASP A 289 -51.54 15.99 1.45
N THR A 290 -52.72 15.91 0.84
CA THR A 290 -53.95 16.51 1.36
C THR A 290 -54.71 15.47 2.18
N LEU A 291 -54.64 15.55 3.51
CA LEU A 291 -55.30 14.59 4.43
C LEU A 291 -56.64 15.12 4.99
N SER A 292 -57.31 15.98 4.23
CA SER A 292 -58.60 16.56 4.63
C SER A 292 -59.76 15.61 4.30
N LEU A 293 -60.33 14.97 5.32
CA LEU A 293 -61.50 14.08 5.16
C LEU A 293 -62.72 14.79 4.54
N PRO A 294 -63.09 16.03 4.94
CA PRO A 294 -64.20 16.74 4.29
C PRO A 294 -63.96 16.99 2.80
N HIS A 295 -62.72 17.32 2.43
CA HIS A 295 -62.34 17.51 1.03
C HIS A 295 -62.41 16.20 0.25
N ALA A 296 -61.81 15.13 0.77
CA ALA A 296 -61.82 13.81 0.16
C ALA A 296 -63.24 13.29 -0.06
N ARG A 297 -64.13 13.48 0.93
CA ARG A 297 -65.55 13.11 0.79
C ARG A 297 -66.23 13.84 -0.35
N ARG A 298 -66.04 15.17 -0.43
CA ARG A 298 -66.59 15.99 -1.52
C ARG A 298 -66.11 15.52 -2.89
N VAL A 299 -64.81 15.26 -3.03
CA VAL A 299 -64.19 14.78 -4.27
C VAL A 299 -64.77 13.41 -4.70
N LEU A 300 -64.88 12.48 -3.76
CA LEU A 300 -65.43 11.14 -4.03
C LEU A 300 -66.92 11.18 -4.36
N ASP A 301 -67.70 12.07 -3.71
CA ASP A 301 -69.13 12.23 -3.97
C ASP A 301 -69.42 12.96 -5.29
N GLU A 302 -68.52 13.85 -5.73
CA GLU A 302 -68.58 14.53 -7.02
C GLU A 302 -68.28 13.58 -8.19
N ASP A 303 -67.24 12.76 -8.08
CA ASP A 303 -66.77 11.92 -9.20
C ASP A 303 -67.58 10.62 -9.36
N HIS A 304 -68.23 10.14 -8.29
CA HIS A 304 -68.89 8.84 -8.27
C HIS A 304 -70.24 8.91 -7.57
N TYR A 305 -71.31 8.53 -8.25
CA TYR A 305 -72.62 8.34 -7.63
C TYR A 305 -72.68 7.00 -6.87
N GLY A 306 -73.29 6.98 -5.68
CA GLY A 306 -73.41 5.78 -4.84
C GLY A 306 -72.09 5.34 -4.20
N LEU A 307 -71.82 4.02 -4.18
CA LEU A 307 -70.61 3.38 -3.63
C LEU A 307 -70.31 3.77 -2.17
N SER A 308 -71.35 3.91 -1.33
CA SER A 308 -71.25 4.37 0.07
C SER A 308 -70.20 3.60 0.87
N ASP A 309 -70.17 2.29 0.72
CA ASP A 309 -69.34 1.39 1.53
C ASP A 309 -67.87 1.52 1.11
N ILE A 310 -67.62 1.61 -0.19
CA ILE A 310 -66.28 1.79 -0.76
C ILE A 310 -65.73 3.17 -0.42
N LYS A 311 -66.54 4.22 -0.55
CA LYS A 311 -66.16 5.58 -0.15
C LYS A 311 -65.86 5.66 1.34
N SER A 312 -66.68 5.03 2.18
CA SER A 312 -66.44 4.94 3.63
C SER A 312 -65.11 4.27 3.91
N ARG A 313 -64.80 3.16 3.23
CA ARG A 313 -63.53 2.46 3.38
C ARG A 313 -62.31 3.28 2.94
N ILE A 314 -62.44 4.04 1.85
CA ILE A 314 -61.40 4.98 1.40
C ILE A 314 -61.20 6.09 2.44
N LEU A 315 -62.29 6.65 3.00
CA LEU A 315 -62.21 7.68 4.03
C LEU A 315 -61.58 7.15 5.33
N GLU A 316 -61.90 5.92 5.76
CA GLU A 316 -61.23 5.27 6.88
C GLU A 316 -59.73 5.14 6.66
N PHE A 317 -59.33 4.76 5.44
CA PHE A 317 -57.93 4.66 5.07
C PHE A 317 -57.21 6.01 5.17
N LEU A 318 -57.83 7.06 4.63
CA LEU A 318 -57.32 8.43 4.74
C LEU A 318 -57.28 8.92 6.20
N ALA A 319 -58.25 8.51 7.03
CA ALA A 319 -58.30 8.87 8.44
C ALA A 319 -57.14 8.24 9.22
N VAL A 320 -56.81 6.97 8.94
CA VAL A 320 -55.62 6.32 9.52
C VAL A 320 -54.34 7.01 9.03
N GLY A 321 -54.27 7.40 7.76
CA GLY A 321 -53.15 8.18 7.22
C GLY A 321 -52.97 9.52 7.94
N LYS A 322 -54.08 10.22 8.22
CA LYS A 322 -54.09 11.47 9.00
C LYS A 322 -53.56 11.28 10.42
N LEU A 323 -53.92 10.17 11.09
CA LEU A 323 -53.43 9.86 12.44
C LEU A 323 -51.93 9.52 12.47
N ARG A 324 -51.43 8.83 11.44
CA ARG A 324 -50.01 8.43 11.36
C ARG A 324 -49.10 9.50 10.77
N GLY A 325 -49.65 10.55 10.18
CA GLY A 325 -48.90 11.57 9.44
C GLY A 325 -48.35 11.12 8.09
N THR A 326 -48.60 9.86 7.69
CA THR A 326 -48.20 9.31 6.39
C THR A 326 -49.19 8.23 5.95
N VAL A 327 -49.41 8.15 4.63
CA VAL A 327 -50.26 7.15 3.98
C VAL A 327 -49.44 5.95 3.47
N GLN A 328 -48.14 5.90 3.78
CA GLN A 328 -47.21 4.85 3.32
C GLN A 328 -47.59 3.44 3.83
N GLY A 329 -47.40 2.44 2.97
CA GLY A 329 -47.40 1.02 3.37
C GLY A 329 -48.76 0.32 3.35
N LYS A 330 -49.79 0.84 2.66
CA LYS A 330 -51.02 0.09 2.44
C LYS A 330 -51.43 0.07 0.97
N ILE A 331 -51.81 -1.10 0.50
CA ILE A 331 -52.30 -1.36 -0.84
C ILE A 331 -53.82 -1.57 -0.75
N ILE A 332 -54.58 -0.90 -1.62
CA ILE A 332 -56.03 -1.10 -1.74
C ILE A 332 -56.30 -1.92 -3.00
N CYS A 333 -56.97 -3.05 -2.83
CA CYS A 333 -57.46 -3.86 -3.94
C CYS A 333 -58.95 -3.59 -4.15
N LEU A 334 -59.33 -3.17 -5.35
CA LEU A 334 -60.72 -2.95 -5.75
C LEU A 334 -61.16 -4.08 -6.67
N VAL A 335 -62.14 -4.86 -6.23
CA VAL A 335 -62.66 -6.03 -6.96
C VAL A 335 -64.13 -5.80 -7.32
N GLY A 336 -64.50 -6.16 -8.54
CA GLY A 336 -65.87 -6.05 -9.03
C GLY A 336 -65.96 -6.31 -10.53
N PRO A 337 -67.17 -6.37 -11.11
CA PRO A 337 -67.36 -6.59 -12.54
C PRO A 337 -66.73 -5.45 -13.39
N PRO A 338 -66.49 -5.68 -14.69
CA PRO A 338 -66.04 -4.61 -15.58
C PRO A 338 -67.08 -3.47 -15.65
N GLY A 339 -66.62 -2.23 -15.85
CA GLY A 339 -67.51 -1.07 -15.99
C GLY A 339 -67.95 -0.37 -14.68
N VAL A 340 -67.64 -0.92 -13.49
CA VAL A 340 -68.06 -0.32 -12.20
C VAL A 340 -67.23 0.88 -11.71
N GLY A 341 -66.31 1.38 -12.52
CA GLY A 341 -65.52 2.58 -12.17
C GLY A 341 -64.29 2.35 -11.28
N LYS A 342 -63.70 1.14 -11.26
CA LYS A 342 -62.47 0.83 -10.49
C LYS A 342 -61.30 1.76 -10.84
N THR A 343 -61.08 1.99 -12.13
CA THR A 343 -60.01 2.88 -12.60
C THR A 343 -60.33 4.36 -12.31
N SER A 344 -61.61 4.75 -12.41
CA SER A 344 -62.00 6.14 -12.15
C SER A 344 -61.92 6.48 -10.67
N ILE A 345 -62.27 5.56 -9.76
CA ILE A 345 -62.15 5.82 -8.33
C ILE A 345 -60.68 5.95 -7.89
N GLY A 346 -59.75 5.22 -8.52
CA GLY A 346 -58.32 5.43 -8.31
C GLY A 346 -57.85 6.85 -8.65
N LYS A 347 -58.38 7.44 -9.72
CA LYS A 347 -58.12 8.85 -10.08
C LYS A 347 -58.69 9.82 -9.04
N SER A 348 -59.89 9.57 -8.56
CA SER A 348 -60.53 10.39 -7.52
C SER A 348 -59.79 10.33 -6.18
N ILE A 349 -59.25 9.17 -5.82
CA ILE A 349 -58.37 9.03 -4.65
C ILE A 349 -57.11 9.88 -4.84
N SER A 350 -56.50 9.85 -6.04
CA SER A 350 -55.33 10.68 -6.34
C SER A 350 -55.64 12.17 -6.25
N ARG A 351 -56.80 12.60 -6.78
CA ARG A 351 -57.33 13.97 -6.69
C ARG A 351 -57.57 14.39 -5.24
N ALA A 352 -58.19 13.53 -4.44
CA ALA A 352 -58.47 13.78 -3.02
C ALA A 352 -57.18 13.92 -2.19
N LEU A 353 -56.16 13.12 -2.49
CA LEU A 353 -54.85 13.15 -1.83
C LEU A 353 -53.94 14.27 -2.33
N GLY A 354 -54.25 14.86 -3.49
CA GLY A 354 -53.36 15.79 -4.18
C GLY A 354 -52.09 15.13 -4.72
N ARG A 355 -52.08 13.80 -4.92
CA ARG A 355 -50.92 13.06 -5.44
C ARG A 355 -50.99 12.94 -6.96
N GLN A 356 -49.82 12.83 -7.60
CA GLN A 356 -49.75 12.52 -9.03
C GLN A 356 -50.22 11.09 -9.30
N PHE A 357 -50.95 10.91 -10.39
CA PHE A 357 -51.57 9.65 -10.77
C PHE A 357 -50.80 8.97 -11.89
N PHE A 358 -50.40 7.71 -11.70
CA PHE A 358 -49.85 6.87 -12.76
C PHE A 358 -50.64 5.56 -12.85
N ARG A 359 -50.97 5.15 -14.07
CA ARG A 359 -51.67 3.88 -14.32
C ARG A 359 -50.89 3.03 -15.30
N PHE A 360 -50.76 1.74 -14.99
CA PHE A 360 -50.37 0.72 -15.95
C PHE A 360 -51.24 -0.53 -15.77
N SER A 361 -51.51 -1.25 -16.87
CA SER A 361 -52.16 -2.57 -16.80
C SER A 361 -51.09 -3.64 -16.70
N VAL A 362 -51.37 -4.69 -15.94
CA VAL A 362 -50.59 -5.93 -15.90
C VAL A 362 -51.28 -7.08 -16.64
N GLY A 363 -52.45 -6.80 -17.23
CA GLY A 363 -53.19 -7.78 -18.02
C GLY A 363 -52.42 -8.19 -19.27
N GLY A 364 -52.24 -9.49 -19.44
CA GLY A 364 -51.48 -10.04 -20.57
C GLY A 364 -49.96 -9.94 -20.43
N LEU A 365 -49.43 -9.47 -19.29
CA LEU A 365 -48.01 -9.53 -19.02
C LEU A 365 -47.54 -10.97 -18.90
N THR A 366 -46.49 -11.29 -19.65
CA THR A 366 -45.83 -12.61 -19.65
C THR A 366 -44.36 -12.53 -19.26
N ASP A 367 -43.74 -11.35 -19.34
CA ASP A 367 -42.33 -11.14 -18.99
C ASP A 367 -42.17 -10.27 -17.74
N VAL A 368 -41.38 -10.75 -16.79
CA VAL A 368 -40.99 -10.05 -15.56
C VAL A 368 -40.21 -8.77 -15.88
N ALA A 369 -39.49 -8.75 -17.01
CA ALA A 369 -38.68 -7.61 -17.41
C ALA A 369 -39.52 -6.36 -17.72
N GLU A 370 -40.81 -6.48 -18.02
CA GLU A 370 -41.68 -5.31 -18.17
C GLU A 370 -41.88 -4.56 -16.85
N ILE A 371 -41.99 -5.30 -15.74
CA ILE A 371 -42.20 -4.73 -14.40
C ILE A 371 -40.86 -4.27 -13.82
N LYS A 372 -39.84 -5.14 -13.82
CA LYS A 372 -38.53 -4.88 -13.18
C LYS A 372 -37.54 -4.11 -14.07
N GLY A 373 -37.70 -4.19 -15.39
CA GLY A 373 -36.74 -3.69 -16.36
C GLY A 373 -35.69 -4.73 -16.75
N HIS A 374 -34.89 -4.39 -17.75
CA HIS A 374 -33.78 -5.22 -18.21
C HIS A 374 -32.47 -4.84 -17.52
N ARG A 375 -31.53 -5.78 -17.46
CA ARG A 375 -30.15 -5.47 -17.08
C ARG A 375 -29.55 -4.47 -18.07
N ARG A 376 -28.81 -3.48 -17.57
CA ARG A 376 -28.17 -2.42 -18.37
C ARG A 376 -27.20 -2.91 -19.45
N THR A 377 -26.78 -4.18 -19.38
CA THR A 377 -25.89 -4.83 -20.36
C THR A 377 -26.58 -5.15 -21.68
N TYR A 378 -27.92 -5.17 -21.73
CA TYR A 378 -28.66 -5.41 -22.96
C TYR A 378 -28.74 -4.13 -23.81
N VAL A 379 -28.55 -4.28 -25.12
CA VAL A 379 -28.74 -3.18 -26.07
C VAL A 379 -30.21 -2.74 -26.03
N GLY A 380 -30.47 -1.46 -25.80
CA GLY A 380 -31.82 -0.93 -25.66
C GLY A 380 -32.50 -1.24 -24.32
N ALA A 381 -31.75 -1.61 -23.27
CA ALA A 381 -32.30 -1.86 -21.94
C ALA A 381 -33.11 -0.65 -21.43
N LEU A 382 -34.39 -0.90 -21.11
CA LEU A 382 -35.27 0.06 -20.47
C LEU A 382 -35.48 -0.33 -19.00
N PRO A 383 -35.54 0.64 -18.09
CA PRO A 383 -35.91 0.38 -16.71
C PRO A 383 -37.40 0.03 -16.62
N GLY A 384 -37.78 -0.65 -15.54
CA GLY A 384 -39.14 -1.14 -15.33
C GLY A 384 -40.22 -0.04 -15.24
N LYS A 385 -41.50 -0.44 -15.33
CA LYS A 385 -42.64 0.50 -15.33
C LYS A 385 -42.66 1.46 -14.14
N ILE A 386 -42.24 1.03 -12.96
CA ILE A 386 -42.22 1.89 -11.76
C ILE A 386 -41.20 3.03 -11.90
N ILE A 387 -40.00 2.75 -12.40
CA ILE A 387 -38.99 3.79 -12.63
C ILE A 387 -39.46 4.76 -13.72
N GLN A 388 -40.09 4.23 -14.79
CA GLN A 388 -40.71 5.06 -15.82
C GLN A 388 -41.84 5.93 -15.25
N ALA A 389 -42.62 5.39 -14.30
CA ALA A 389 -43.68 6.13 -13.60
C ALA A 389 -43.10 7.31 -12.83
N LEU A 390 -42.06 7.07 -12.01
CA LEU A 390 -41.38 8.10 -11.22
C LEU A 390 -40.82 9.22 -12.10
N LYS A 391 -40.18 8.86 -13.23
CA LYS A 391 -39.72 9.85 -14.22
C LYS A 391 -40.87 10.67 -14.81
N ARG A 392 -42.01 10.03 -15.11
CA ARG A 392 -43.15 10.71 -15.76
C ARG A 392 -43.90 11.64 -14.81
N VAL A 393 -44.06 11.24 -13.55
CA VAL A 393 -44.83 12.00 -12.56
C VAL A 393 -43.99 13.02 -11.79
N GLU A 394 -42.66 12.88 -11.82
CA GLU A 394 -41.69 13.79 -11.18
C GLU A 394 -41.87 13.93 -9.66
N THR A 395 -42.46 12.93 -9.00
CA THR A 395 -42.62 12.84 -7.54
C THR A 395 -42.29 11.44 -7.04
N GLU A 396 -41.80 11.35 -5.80
CA GLU A 396 -41.43 10.09 -5.14
C GLU A 396 -42.62 9.40 -4.47
N ASN A 397 -43.74 10.10 -4.28
CA ASN A 397 -44.97 9.57 -3.68
C ASN A 397 -46.20 9.56 -4.62
N PRO A 398 -46.09 9.08 -5.88
CA PRO A 398 -47.24 9.01 -6.77
C PRO A 398 -48.24 7.95 -6.29
N LEU A 399 -49.51 8.13 -6.65
CA LEU A 399 -50.50 7.06 -6.60
C LEU A 399 -50.38 6.24 -7.87
N VAL A 400 -49.94 5.00 -7.72
CA VAL A 400 -49.79 4.04 -8.81
C VAL A 400 -50.98 3.09 -8.80
N LEU A 401 -51.76 3.10 -9.88
CA LEU A 401 -52.84 2.15 -10.12
C LEU A 401 -52.35 1.01 -11.02
N ILE A 402 -52.38 -0.20 -10.48
CA ILE A 402 -52.12 -1.45 -11.20
C ILE A 402 -53.47 -2.02 -11.64
N ASP A 403 -53.76 -1.97 -12.94
CA ASP A 403 -55.03 -2.45 -13.50
C ASP A 403 -54.93 -3.92 -13.94
N GLU A 404 -56.04 -4.65 -13.89
CA GLU A 404 -56.15 -6.05 -14.38
C GLU A 404 -55.17 -7.05 -13.74
N VAL A 405 -54.93 -6.95 -12.43
CA VAL A 405 -54.08 -7.89 -11.67
C VAL A 405 -54.58 -9.34 -11.75
N ASP A 406 -55.88 -9.55 -11.96
CA ASP A 406 -56.46 -10.89 -12.17
C ASP A 406 -56.09 -11.51 -13.53
N LYS A 407 -55.51 -10.74 -14.46
CA LYS A 407 -55.14 -11.14 -15.82
C LYS A 407 -53.64 -11.35 -16.02
N ILE A 408 -52.89 -11.51 -14.93
CA ILE A 408 -51.45 -11.82 -14.98
C ILE A 408 -51.28 -13.25 -15.48
N GLY A 409 -50.53 -13.41 -16.57
CA GLY A 409 -50.17 -14.72 -17.11
C GLY A 409 -49.02 -15.36 -16.33
N ARG A 410 -48.95 -16.69 -16.34
CA ARG A 410 -47.73 -17.41 -15.92
C ARG A 410 -46.76 -17.44 -17.11
N GLY A 411 -45.72 -16.62 -17.04
CA GLY A 411 -44.68 -16.54 -18.06
C GLY A 411 -43.69 -17.70 -18.05
N ILE A 412 -42.91 -17.82 -19.12
CA ILE A 412 -41.79 -18.78 -19.24
C ILE A 412 -40.53 -18.23 -18.52
N ASN A 413 -40.39 -16.91 -18.42
CA ASN A 413 -39.18 -16.22 -17.91
C ASN A 413 -39.29 -15.77 -16.44
N GLY A 414 -39.97 -16.56 -15.60
CA GLY A 414 -40.18 -16.27 -14.19
C GLY A 414 -41.64 -15.92 -13.87
N ASP A 415 -41.94 -15.78 -12.58
CA ASP A 415 -43.28 -15.50 -12.07
C ASP A 415 -43.51 -13.99 -11.92
N PRO A 416 -44.38 -13.36 -12.74
CA PRO A 416 -44.68 -11.94 -12.63
C PRO A 416 -45.35 -11.57 -11.30
N ALA A 417 -46.02 -12.52 -10.63
CA ALA A 417 -46.62 -12.26 -9.33
C ALA A 417 -45.54 -11.99 -8.27
N SER A 418 -44.45 -12.77 -8.28
CA SER A 418 -43.28 -12.53 -7.44
C SER A 418 -42.66 -11.15 -7.69
N ALA A 419 -42.68 -10.66 -8.94
CA ALA A 419 -42.17 -9.34 -9.30
C ALA A 419 -43.03 -8.17 -8.83
N LEU A 420 -44.31 -8.40 -8.52
CA LEU A 420 -45.22 -7.40 -7.94
C LEU A 420 -45.18 -7.35 -6.41
N LEU A 421 -44.66 -8.39 -5.77
CA LEU A 421 -44.46 -8.42 -4.32
C LEU A 421 -43.22 -7.64 -3.88
N GLU A 422 -42.21 -7.60 -4.74
CA GLU A 422 -41.05 -6.69 -4.63
C GLU A 422 -41.45 -5.25 -4.95
#